data_AF-A0A977Q3B9-F1
#
_entry.id   AF-A0A977Q3B9-F1
#
_cell.length_a   1.000
_cell.length_b   1.000
_cell.length_c   1.000
_cell.angle_alpha   90.00
_cell.angle_beta   90.00
_cell.angle_gamma   90.00
#
_symmetry.space_group_name_H-M   'P 1'
#
loop_
_entity.id
_entity.type
_entity.pdbx_description
1 polymer ?
#
loop_
_entity_poly.entity_id
_entity_poly.type
_entity_poly.pdbx_seq_one_letter_code
_entity_poly.pdbx_strand_id
1 'polypeptide(L)'
;MKTLASTFLSILIVSSLVAQKTEIAFEVSFKGKKIGIVKAIEEKTGTKSIKNLKTETDTKILVVSVHVESEVKVIKENNVLIEGTAYRHANRGSEDVHAHVKKIGSKSYQRERNGKKSKIENLDITICMVDLYFNEPKGITSVFSNMYAEKLELKAMGAGKYQLITPDKKNSYYTYQNGKLITVEADTPVGKVLSKRV
;
A
#
# COMPACT_ATOMS: atom_id res chain seq x y z
N MET A 1 5.62 -5.45 70.94
CA MET A 1 4.69 -5.42 69.79
C MET A 1 5.38 -4.71 68.63
N LYS A 2 5.67 -5.44 67.55
CA LYS A 2 6.26 -4.91 66.31
C LYS A 2 5.17 -4.93 65.25
N THR A 3 4.75 -3.76 64.76
CA THR A 3 3.92 -3.65 63.55
C THR A 3 4.81 -3.19 62.41
N LEU A 4 5.19 -4.11 61.53
CA LEU A 4 5.79 -3.81 60.23
C LEU A 4 4.66 -3.39 59.29
N ALA A 5 4.63 -2.12 58.89
CA ALA A 5 3.83 -1.68 57.76
C ALA A 5 4.65 -1.90 56.48
N SER A 6 4.18 -2.78 55.60
CA SER A 6 4.76 -3.01 54.28
C SER A 6 4.02 -2.12 53.27
N THR A 7 4.71 -1.12 52.74
CA THR A 7 4.17 -0.23 51.70
C THR A 7 4.43 -0.85 50.33
N PHE A 8 3.40 -1.33 49.65
CA PHE A 8 3.45 -1.79 48.27
C PHE A 8 3.52 -0.58 47.32
N LEU A 9 4.67 -0.36 46.68
CA LEU A 9 4.83 0.66 45.65
C LEU A 9 4.28 0.14 44.31
N SER A 10 3.09 0.58 43.92
CA SER A 10 2.51 0.28 42.61
C SER A 10 3.17 1.15 41.54
N ILE A 11 3.96 0.54 40.66
CA ILE A 11 4.53 1.22 39.48
C ILE A 11 3.43 1.36 38.43
N LEU A 12 2.89 2.57 38.26
CA LEU A 12 2.08 2.92 37.09
C LEU A 12 3.00 2.99 35.86
N ILE A 13 2.92 1.98 34.99
CA ILE A 13 3.50 2.05 33.66
C ILE A 13 2.61 2.97 32.83
N VAL A 14 2.99 4.25 32.73
CA VAL A 14 2.39 5.19 31.78
C VAL A 14 2.86 4.77 30.38
N SER A 15 2.06 3.97 29.69
CA SER A 15 2.29 3.62 28.29
C SER A 15 2.06 4.86 27.43
N SER A 16 3.13 5.60 27.12
CA SER A 16 3.09 6.65 26.11
C SER A 16 2.76 6.01 24.76
N LEU A 17 1.68 6.51 24.12
CA LEU A 17 1.32 6.16 22.76
C LEU A 17 2.32 6.81 21.79
N VAL A 18 3.55 6.27 21.75
CA VAL A 18 4.56 6.71 20.79
C VAL A 18 4.11 6.26 19.40
N ALA A 19 4.13 7.19 18.45
CA ALA A 19 3.85 6.90 17.06
C ALA A 19 4.90 5.91 16.51
N GLN A 20 4.47 4.76 16.02
CA GLN A 20 5.35 3.76 15.42
C GLN A 20 5.48 4.06 13.93
N LYS A 21 6.72 4.22 13.45
CA LYS A 21 7.01 4.42 12.02
C LYS A 21 7.77 3.22 11.46
N THR A 22 7.27 2.66 10.36
CA THR A 22 7.93 1.62 9.56
C THR A 22 8.19 2.15 8.17
N GLU A 23 9.39 1.92 7.64
CA GLU A 23 9.78 2.30 6.29
C GLU A 23 10.39 1.10 5.56
N ILE A 24 9.99 0.89 4.32
CA ILE A 24 10.47 -0.20 3.45
C ILE A 24 10.75 0.38 2.08
N ALA A 25 11.95 0.13 1.56
CA ALA A 25 12.34 0.56 0.23
C ALA A 25 12.54 -0.63 -0.71
N PHE A 26 12.31 -0.39 -2.01
CA PHE A 26 12.56 -1.35 -3.07
C PHE A 26 13.30 -0.64 -4.19
N GLU A 27 14.39 -1.24 -4.67
CA GLU A 27 15.04 -0.82 -5.90
C GLU A 27 14.23 -1.31 -7.09
N VAL A 28 13.90 -0.39 -8.00
CA VAL A 28 13.19 -0.72 -9.23
C VAL A 28 14.19 -0.90 -10.35
N SER A 29 14.04 -2.01 -11.08
CA SER A 29 14.88 -2.34 -12.23
C SER A 29 14.07 -2.66 -13.47
N PHE A 30 14.61 -2.29 -14.63
CA PHE A 30 14.10 -2.63 -15.95
C PHE A 30 15.24 -3.19 -16.79
N LYS A 31 15.04 -4.38 -17.35
CA LYS A 31 16.08 -5.13 -18.10
C LYS A 31 17.41 -5.22 -17.32
N GLY A 32 17.32 -5.46 -16.01
CA GLY A 32 18.49 -5.61 -15.11
C GLY A 32 19.19 -4.30 -14.72
N LYS A 33 18.75 -3.15 -15.23
CA LYS A 33 19.30 -1.84 -14.83
C LYS A 33 18.40 -1.18 -13.79
N LYS A 34 19.00 -0.62 -12.75
CA LYS A 34 18.30 0.24 -11.79
C LYS A 34 17.72 1.45 -12.51
N ILE A 35 16.45 1.74 -12.25
CA ILE A 35 15.72 2.86 -12.84
C ILE A 35 15.01 3.71 -11.78
N GLY A 36 14.97 3.29 -10.51
CA GLY A 36 14.27 4.08 -9.50
C GLY A 36 14.07 3.35 -8.18
N ILE A 37 13.13 3.87 -7.39
CA ILE A 37 12.83 3.39 -6.03
C ILE A 37 11.31 3.40 -5.80
N VAL A 38 10.83 2.39 -5.08
CA VAL A 38 9.54 2.42 -4.38
C VAL A 38 9.79 2.57 -2.88
N LYS A 39 9.11 3.51 -2.22
CA LYS A 39 9.15 3.69 -0.76
C LYS A 39 7.76 3.49 -0.16
N ALA A 40 7.66 2.57 0.79
CA ALA A 40 6.45 2.31 1.56
C ALA A 40 6.68 2.74 3.02
N ILE A 41 5.87 3.69 3.51
CA ILE A 41 5.93 4.21 4.88
C ILE A 41 4.60 3.93 5.57
N GLU A 42 4.64 3.41 6.80
CA GLU A 42 3.49 3.24 7.69
C GLU A 42 3.76 3.97 9.01
N GLU A 43 2.84 4.84 9.41
CA GLU A 43 2.83 5.52 10.69
C GLU A 43 1.58 5.11 11.47
N LYS A 44 1.73 4.63 12.70
CA LYS A 44 0.63 4.19 13.57
C LYS A 44 0.62 4.95 14.88
N THR A 45 -0.55 5.45 15.25
CA THR A 45 -0.80 6.10 16.55
C THR A 45 -2.18 5.66 17.06
N GLY A 46 -2.21 4.84 18.11
CA GLY A 46 -3.44 4.25 18.62
C GLY A 46 -4.17 3.44 17.55
N THR A 47 -5.43 3.76 17.29
CA THR A 47 -6.31 3.13 16.29
C THR A 47 -6.09 3.63 14.87
N LYS A 48 -5.30 4.70 14.71
CA LYS A 48 -5.07 5.36 13.42
C LYS A 48 -3.79 4.84 12.78
N SER A 49 -3.85 4.56 11.48
CA SER A 49 -2.68 4.27 10.65
C SER A 49 -2.68 5.10 9.37
N ILE A 50 -1.54 5.67 9.02
CA ILE A 50 -1.31 6.36 7.76
C ILE A 50 -0.26 5.57 6.98
N LYS A 51 -0.60 5.18 5.76
CA LYS A 51 0.32 4.50 4.83
C LYS A 51 0.56 5.35 3.62
N ASN A 52 1.80 5.42 3.19
CA ASN A 52 2.20 6.10 1.98
C ASN A 52 3.06 5.16 1.13
N LEU A 53 2.76 5.07 -0.16
CA LEU A 53 3.54 4.35 -1.15
C LEU A 53 3.90 5.30 -2.28
N LYS A 54 5.19 5.61 -2.40
CA LYS A 54 5.71 6.47 -3.47
C LYS A 54 6.57 5.65 -4.41
N THR A 55 6.44 5.92 -5.70
CA THR A 55 7.31 5.36 -6.74
C THR A 55 7.86 6.50 -7.57
N GLU A 56 9.14 6.45 -7.86
CA GLU A 56 9.80 7.37 -8.78
C GLU A 56 10.78 6.56 -9.63
N THR A 57 10.60 6.61 -10.95
CA THR A 57 11.44 5.88 -11.90
C THR A 57 11.74 6.70 -13.14
N ASP A 58 12.98 6.58 -13.59
CA ASP A 58 13.52 7.21 -14.78
C ASP A 58 14.34 6.21 -15.58
N THR A 59 14.01 6.08 -16.86
CA THR A 59 14.78 5.23 -17.77
C THR A 59 14.78 5.75 -19.19
N LYS A 60 15.79 5.34 -19.96
CA LYS A 60 15.88 5.62 -21.38
C LYS A 60 15.69 4.33 -22.17
N ILE A 61 14.65 4.29 -22.99
CA ILE A 61 14.36 3.20 -23.92
C ILE A 61 14.70 3.69 -25.32
N LEU A 62 15.83 3.22 -25.86
CA LEU A 62 16.41 3.70 -27.11
C LEU A 62 16.66 5.22 -27.07
N VAL A 63 15.89 6.01 -27.82
CA VAL A 63 15.98 7.48 -27.89
C VAL A 63 14.94 8.19 -27.00
N VAL A 64 14.11 7.43 -26.29
CA VAL A 64 12.95 7.95 -25.56
C VAL A 64 13.19 7.88 -24.05
N SER A 65 13.03 9.00 -23.35
CA SER A 65 13.00 9.04 -21.88
C SER A 65 11.61 8.69 -21.35
N VAL A 66 11.56 7.75 -20.42
CA VAL A 66 10.34 7.31 -19.72
C VAL A 66 10.49 7.67 -18.26
N HIS A 67 9.61 8.53 -17.77
CA HIS A 67 9.50 8.94 -16.38
C HIS A 67 8.12 8.50 -15.86
N VAL A 68 8.11 7.87 -14.69
CA VAL A 68 6.89 7.51 -13.98
C VAL A 68 7.04 7.86 -12.52
N GLU A 69 6.09 8.65 -12.03
CA GLU A 69 5.91 8.96 -10.62
C GLU A 69 4.52 8.54 -10.16
N SER A 70 4.42 8.05 -8.93
CA SER A 70 3.11 7.79 -8.32
C SER A 70 3.17 7.88 -6.81
N GLU A 71 2.02 8.20 -6.22
CA GLU A 71 1.83 8.22 -4.78
C GLU A 71 0.46 7.64 -4.44
N VAL A 72 0.42 6.74 -3.45
CA VAL A 72 -0.81 6.26 -2.82
C VAL A 72 -0.73 6.56 -1.34
N LYS A 73 -1.70 7.31 -0.82
CA LYS A 73 -1.84 7.56 0.62
C LYS A 73 -3.13 6.95 1.11
N VAL A 74 -3.08 6.25 2.24
CA VAL A 74 -4.23 5.60 2.88
C VAL A 74 -4.24 5.95 4.36
N ILE A 75 -5.36 6.43 4.84
CA ILE A 75 -5.63 6.70 6.26
C ILE A 75 -6.71 5.72 6.72
N LYS A 76 -6.40 4.98 7.77
CA LYS A 76 -7.34 4.05 8.42
C LYS A 76 -7.53 4.40 9.89
N GLU A 77 -8.70 4.09 10.39
CA GLU A 77 -9.10 4.13 11.79
C GLU A 77 -9.74 2.78 12.12
N ASN A 78 -9.31 2.12 13.19
CA ASN A 78 -9.80 0.78 13.54
C ASN A 78 -9.69 -0.22 12.39
N ASN A 79 -8.58 -0.16 11.64
CA ASN A 79 -8.32 -0.95 10.43
C ASN A 79 -9.28 -0.74 9.25
N VAL A 80 -10.18 0.25 9.31
CA VAL A 80 -11.09 0.58 8.21
C VAL A 80 -10.63 1.85 7.51
N LEU A 81 -10.64 1.86 6.18
CA LEU A 81 -10.34 3.04 5.37
C LEU A 81 -11.23 4.21 5.79
N ILE A 82 -10.61 5.36 6.05
CA ILE A 82 -11.31 6.64 6.25
C ILE A 82 -11.14 7.50 5.00
N GLU A 83 -9.92 7.55 4.50
CA GLU A 83 -9.58 8.34 3.32
C GLU A 83 -8.40 7.70 2.59
N GLY A 84 -8.40 7.78 1.26
CA GLY A 84 -7.23 7.47 0.48
C GLY A 84 -7.16 8.25 -0.81
N THR A 85 -5.94 8.57 -1.21
CA THR A 85 -5.61 9.25 -2.46
C THR A 85 -4.69 8.39 -3.29
N ALA A 86 -4.79 8.53 -4.60
CA ALA A 86 -3.81 8.00 -5.52
C ALA A 86 -3.54 9.01 -6.63
N TYR A 87 -2.26 9.15 -6.96
CA TYR A 87 -1.76 9.91 -8.08
C TYR A 87 -0.80 9.04 -8.88
N ARG A 88 -0.84 9.17 -10.20
CA ARG A 88 0.20 8.68 -11.09
C ARG A 88 0.34 9.63 -12.26
N HIS A 89 1.57 9.97 -12.57
CA HIS A 89 1.94 10.57 -13.84
C HIS A 89 2.96 9.71 -14.56
N ALA A 90 2.75 9.55 -15.87
CA ALA A 90 3.69 8.85 -16.73
C ALA A 90 3.83 9.63 -18.03
N ASN A 91 5.05 10.08 -18.33
CA ASN A 91 5.27 10.90 -19.53
C ASN A 91 5.01 10.12 -20.83
N ARG A 92 4.89 8.78 -20.77
CA ARG A 92 4.53 7.92 -21.90
C ARG A 92 3.80 6.64 -21.48
N GLY A 93 2.80 6.27 -22.29
CA GLY A 93 2.22 4.93 -22.33
C GLY A 93 1.14 4.63 -21.28
N SER A 94 0.79 5.57 -20.41
CA SER A 94 -0.30 5.40 -19.44
C SER A 94 -0.97 6.72 -19.16
N GLU A 95 -2.29 6.69 -18.99
CA GLU A 95 -3.04 7.86 -18.54
C GLU A 95 -2.65 8.24 -17.12
N ASP A 96 -2.62 9.54 -16.88
CA ASP A 96 -2.53 10.09 -15.55
C ASP A 96 -3.72 9.62 -14.71
N VAL A 97 -3.44 9.39 -13.44
CA VAL A 97 -4.45 8.94 -12.48
C VAL A 97 -4.53 9.97 -11.37
N HIS A 98 -5.75 10.41 -11.09
CA HIS A 98 -6.11 11.14 -9.90
C HIS A 98 -7.32 10.44 -9.29
N ALA A 99 -7.14 9.86 -8.11
CA ALA A 99 -8.22 9.16 -7.42
C ALA A 99 -8.30 9.55 -5.96
N HIS A 100 -9.52 9.63 -5.47
CA HIS A 100 -9.86 9.94 -4.08
C HIS A 100 -10.98 9.01 -3.62
N VAL A 101 -10.86 8.50 -2.40
CA VAL A 101 -11.87 7.65 -1.76
C VAL A 101 -12.01 8.10 -0.33
N LYS A 102 -13.24 8.40 0.10
CA LYS A 102 -13.53 8.86 1.46
C LYS A 102 -14.76 8.17 2.02
N LYS A 103 -14.65 7.71 3.27
CA LYS A 103 -15.76 7.15 4.01
C LYS A 103 -16.80 8.23 4.30
N ILE A 104 -18.05 7.97 3.95
CA ILE A 104 -19.18 8.91 4.10
C ILE A 104 -20.31 8.35 4.99
N GLY A 105 -20.19 7.11 5.42
CA GLY A 105 -21.12 6.44 6.33
C GLY A 105 -20.51 5.15 6.89
N SER A 106 -21.29 4.36 7.62
CA SER A 106 -20.78 3.16 8.32
C SER A 106 -20.08 2.17 7.38
N LYS A 107 -20.68 1.89 6.22
CA LYS A 107 -20.17 0.96 5.20
C LYS A 107 -20.25 1.54 3.78
N SER A 108 -20.07 2.85 3.69
CA SER A 108 -20.23 3.58 2.43
C SER A 108 -19.12 4.60 2.20
N TYR A 109 -18.75 4.74 0.93
CA TYR A 109 -17.65 5.59 0.48
C TYR A 109 -18.07 6.39 -0.74
N GLN A 110 -17.65 7.64 -0.79
CA GLN A 110 -17.55 8.38 -2.03
C GLN A 110 -16.21 8.04 -2.67
N ARG A 111 -16.22 7.74 -3.97
CA ARG A 111 -15.00 7.59 -4.76
C ARG A 111 -15.03 8.49 -5.98
N GLU A 112 -13.87 8.99 -6.35
CA GLU A 112 -13.63 9.75 -7.55
C GLU A 112 -12.37 9.20 -8.24
N ARG A 113 -12.43 9.04 -9.56
CA ARG A 113 -11.27 8.72 -10.37
C ARG A 113 -11.33 9.51 -11.67
N ASN A 114 -10.30 10.29 -11.94
CA ASN A 114 -10.17 11.14 -13.14
C ASN A 114 -11.45 11.98 -13.39
N GLY A 115 -11.95 12.64 -12.34
CA GLY A 115 -13.17 13.45 -12.37
C GLY A 115 -14.50 12.68 -12.30
N LYS A 116 -14.48 11.35 -12.48
CA LYS A 116 -15.70 10.53 -12.41
C LYS A 116 -16.01 10.12 -10.97
N LYS A 117 -17.09 10.65 -10.43
CA LYS A 117 -17.60 10.35 -9.08
C LYS A 117 -18.55 9.15 -9.09
N SER A 118 -18.50 8.34 -8.04
CA SER A 118 -19.48 7.29 -7.74
C SER A 118 -19.48 6.94 -6.25
N LYS A 119 -20.37 6.05 -5.82
CA LYS A 119 -20.44 5.56 -4.45
C LYS A 119 -20.13 4.07 -4.39
N ILE A 120 -19.60 3.64 -3.25
CA ILE A 120 -19.52 2.25 -2.83
C ILE A 120 -20.44 2.12 -1.62
N GLU A 121 -21.32 1.15 -1.64
CA GLU A 121 -22.26 0.85 -0.55
C GLU A 121 -22.02 -0.56 -0.01
N ASN A 122 -22.41 -0.79 1.24
CA ASN A 122 -22.37 -2.11 1.89
C ASN A 122 -20.99 -2.79 1.93
N LEU A 123 -19.91 -2.01 2.05
CA LEU A 123 -18.55 -2.53 2.12
C LEU A 123 -17.77 -1.88 3.27
N ASP A 124 -16.98 -2.67 3.99
CA ASP A 124 -15.88 -2.15 4.81
C ASP A 124 -14.56 -2.41 4.12
N ILE A 125 -13.83 -1.34 3.77
CA ILE A 125 -12.53 -1.45 3.12
C ILE A 125 -11.47 -1.61 4.21
N THR A 126 -11.12 -2.86 4.52
CA THR A 126 -10.16 -3.21 5.59
C THR A 126 -8.75 -3.48 5.08
N ILE A 127 -8.62 -3.98 3.85
CA ILE A 127 -7.33 -4.22 3.17
C ILE A 127 -7.30 -3.43 1.87
N CYS A 128 -6.29 -2.57 1.76
CA CYS A 128 -5.92 -1.82 0.58
C CYS A 128 -4.66 -2.42 -0.04
N MET A 129 -4.42 -2.18 -1.33
CA MET A 129 -3.23 -2.67 -2.04
C MET A 129 -1.92 -2.25 -1.35
N VAL A 130 -1.86 -1.04 -0.76
CA VAL A 130 -0.68 -0.58 -0.03
C VAL A 130 -0.34 -1.43 1.20
N ASP A 131 -1.31 -2.14 1.80
CA ASP A 131 -1.04 -3.04 2.92
C ASP A 131 -0.14 -4.22 2.55
N LEU A 132 -0.14 -4.61 1.26
CA LEU A 132 0.69 -5.70 0.73
C LEU A 132 2.18 -5.42 0.92
N TYR A 133 2.59 -4.16 1.01
CA TYR A 133 4.01 -3.80 1.23
C TYR A 133 4.49 -4.10 2.65
N PHE A 134 3.57 -4.21 3.61
CA PHE A 134 3.88 -4.37 5.02
C PHE A 134 3.59 -5.78 5.52
N ASN A 135 2.53 -6.43 5.01
CA ASN A 135 2.08 -7.72 5.51
C ASN A 135 1.77 -8.71 4.37
N GLU A 136 2.14 -9.97 4.58
CA GLU A 136 1.73 -11.07 3.70
C GLU A 136 0.22 -11.33 3.80
N PRO A 137 -0.53 -11.31 2.68
CA PRO A 137 -2.00 -11.35 2.66
C PRO A 137 -2.54 -12.79 2.74
N LYS A 138 -2.17 -13.54 3.78
CA LYS A 138 -2.62 -14.93 3.95
C LYS A 138 -4.14 -15.01 4.11
N GLY A 139 -4.79 -15.85 3.30
CA GLY A 139 -6.24 -16.04 3.31
C GLY A 139 -7.04 -14.88 2.69
N ILE A 140 -6.38 -13.84 2.19
CA ILE A 140 -7.03 -12.69 1.56
C ILE A 140 -7.14 -12.93 0.05
N THR A 141 -8.36 -12.84 -0.48
CA THR A 141 -8.66 -13.07 -1.91
C THR A 141 -8.88 -11.80 -2.70
N SER A 142 -8.85 -10.64 -2.04
CA SER A 142 -9.10 -9.35 -2.68
C SER A 142 -8.59 -8.18 -1.83
N VAL A 143 -8.23 -7.10 -2.50
CA VAL A 143 -7.77 -5.86 -1.86
C VAL A 143 -8.41 -4.67 -2.55
N PHE A 144 -8.53 -3.55 -1.84
CA PHE A 144 -8.97 -2.31 -2.46
C PHE A 144 -7.79 -1.55 -3.07
N SER A 145 -7.86 -1.23 -4.36
CA SER A 145 -6.87 -0.39 -5.00
C SER A 145 -7.33 1.05 -5.02
N ASN A 146 -6.59 1.93 -4.32
CA ASN A 146 -6.82 3.37 -4.39
C ASN A 146 -6.54 3.93 -5.79
N MET A 147 -5.63 3.31 -6.56
CA MET A 147 -5.30 3.73 -7.94
C MET A 147 -6.46 3.49 -8.92
N TYR A 148 -7.20 2.39 -8.73
CA TYR A 148 -8.39 2.09 -9.53
C TYR A 148 -9.70 2.52 -8.85
N ALA A 149 -9.62 2.96 -7.60
CA ALA A 149 -10.75 3.25 -6.71
C ALA A 149 -11.76 2.08 -6.62
N GLU A 150 -11.28 0.84 -6.64
CA GLU A 150 -12.13 -0.34 -6.66
C GLU A 150 -11.48 -1.58 -6.02
N LYS A 151 -12.29 -2.60 -5.79
CA LYS A 151 -11.86 -3.89 -5.26
C LYS A 151 -11.25 -4.74 -6.38
N LEU A 152 -10.02 -5.19 -6.17
CA LEU A 152 -9.28 -6.05 -7.10
C LEU A 152 -9.16 -7.47 -6.54
N GLU A 153 -9.12 -8.44 -7.44
CA GLU A 153 -8.88 -9.85 -7.11
C GLU A 153 -7.39 -10.08 -6.79
N LEU A 154 -7.14 -10.83 -5.72
CA LEU A 154 -5.81 -11.27 -5.31
C LEU A 154 -5.79 -12.80 -5.30
N LYS A 155 -5.02 -13.40 -6.20
CA LYS A 155 -4.88 -14.86 -6.34
C LYS A 155 -3.62 -15.33 -5.64
N ALA A 156 -3.75 -16.27 -4.70
CA ALA A 156 -2.60 -16.98 -4.15
C ALA A 156 -2.08 -17.98 -5.20
N MET A 157 -0.76 -17.98 -5.43
CA MET A 157 -0.08 -18.87 -6.39
C MET A 157 0.75 -19.96 -5.71
N GLY A 158 0.71 -20.03 -4.38
CA GLY A 158 1.57 -20.90 -3.58
C GLY A 158 2.96 -20.30 -3.30
N ALA A 159 3.70 -20.90 -2.38
CA ALA A 159 5.07 -20.51 -2.01
C ALA A 159 5.27 -18.99 -1.74
N GLY A 160 4.30 -18.36 -1.05
CA GLY A 160 4.35 -16.93 -0.73
C GLY A 160 4.19 -16.00 -1.93
N LYS A 161 3.68 -16.49 -3.07
CA LYS A 161 3.43 -15.69 -4.28
C LYS A 161 1.95 -15.36 -4.43
N TYR A 162 1.69 -14.12 -4.85
CA TYR A 162 0.34 -13.61 -5.06
C TYR A 162 0.28 -12.82 -6.37
N GLN A 163 -0.80 -12.99 -7.13
CA GLN A 163 -1.09 -12.23 -8.33
C GLN A 163 -2.26 -11.28 -8.07
N LEU A 164 -2.05 -9.99 -8.26
CA LEU A 164 -3.08 -8.97 -8.24
C LEU A 164 -3.58 -8.74 -9.67
N ILE A 165 -4.88 -8.99 -9.89
CA ILE A 165 -5.52 -8.84 -11.19
C ILE A 165 -6.00 -7.39 -11.34
N THR A 166 -5.48 -6.68 -12.33
CA THR A 166 -5.85 -5.29 -12.61
C THR A 166 -6.83 -5.21 -13.80
N PRO A 167 -7.67 -4.15 -13.86
CA PRO A 167 -8.61 -3.96 -14.98
C PRO A 167 -7.93 -3.86 -16.34
N ASP A 168 -6.73 -3.28 -16.38
CA ASP A 168 -5.94 -3.13 -17.60
C ASP A 168 -5.16 -4.39 -17.98
N LYS A 169 -5.36 -5.50 -17.25
CA LYS A 169 -4.71 -6.80 -17.43
C LYS A 169 -3.17 -6.75 -17.30
N LYS A 170 -2.63 -5.66 -16.77
CA LYS A 170 -1.22 -5.52 -16.41
C LYS A 170 -1.03 -5.92 -14.96
N ASN A 171 -1.10 -7.23 -14.73
CA ASN A 171 -1.10 -7.80 -13.40
C ASN A 171 0.20 -7.50 -12.67
N SER A 172 0.12 -7.47 -11.34
CA SER A 172 1.30 -7.37 -10.47
C SER A 172 1.46 -8.65 -9.66
N TYR A 173 2.70 -9.07 -9.45
CA TYR A 173 3.04 -10.28 -8.71
C TYR A 173 3.86 -9.89 -7.48
N TYR A 174 3.43 -10.36 -6.32
CA TYR A 174 4.04 -10.09 -5.03
C TYR A 174 4.65 -11.38 -4.50
N THR A 175 5.94 -11.37 -4.15
CA THR A 175 6.63 -12.53 -3.57
C THR A 175 7.08 -12.21 -2.16
N TYR A 176 6.67 -13.05 -1.22
CA TYR A 176 6.98 -12.95 0.19
C TYR A 176 7.95 -14.05 0.61
N GLN A 177 8.81 -13.72 1.57
CA GLN A 177 9.67 -14.67 2.28
C GLN A 177 9.58 -14.37 3.78
N ASN A 178 9.26 -15.38 4.59
CA ASN A 178 9.11 -15.24 6.04
C ASN A 178 8.16 -14.10 6.44
N GLY A 179 7.03 -13.96 5.76
CA GLY A 179 6.03 -12.90 6.02
C GLY A 179 6.38 -11.51 5.46
N LYS A 180 7.57 -11.34 4.87
CA LYS A 180 8.05 -10.05 4.35
C LYS A 180 7.98 -10.02 2.83
N LEU A 181 7.41 -8.96 2.27
CA LEU A 181 7.46 -8.73 0.82
C LEU A 181 8.93 -8.54 0.40
N ILE A 182 9.41 -9.32 -0.56
CA ILE A 182 10.78 -9.26 -1.08
C ILE A 182 10.82 -8.73 -2.50
N THR A 183 9.87 -9.12 -3.35
CA THR A 183 9.79 -8.61 -4.73
C THR A 183 8.37 -8.26 -5.15
N VAL A 184 8.28 -7.26 -6.01
CA VAL A 184 7.09 -6.95 -6.82
C VAL A 184 7.49 -6.94 -8.28
N GLU A 185 6.79 -7.73 -9.10
CA GLU A 185 6.90 -7.66 -10.56
C GLU A 185 5.63 -7.01 -11.10
N ALA A 186 5.78 -6.05 -12.02
CA ALA A 186 4.64 -5.44 -12.68
C ALA A 186 4.84 -5.43 -14.19
N ASP A 187 3.81 -5.83 -14.91
CA ASP A 187 3.78 -5.69 -16.37
C ASP A 187 3.51 -4.23 -16.73
N THR A 188 4.29 -3.66 -17.66
CA THR A 188 4.09 -2.29 -18.16
C THR A 188 3.98 -2.33 -19.69
N PRO A 189 3.48 -1.25 -20.33
CA PRO A 189 3.41 -1.17 -21.79
C PRO A 189 4.76 -1.39 -22.50
N VAL A 190 5.88 -1.15 -21.81
CA VAL A 190 7.24 -1.24 -22.36
C VAL A 190 8.02 -2.47 -21.89
N GLY A 191 7.39 -3.30 -21.05
CA GLY A 191 7.97 -4.54 -20.52
C GLY A 191 7.84 -4.67 -19.00
N LYS A 192 8.36 -5.77 -18.45
CA LYS A 192 8.27 -6.05 -17.02
C LYS A 192 9.29 -5.22 -16.21
N VAL A 193 8.83 -4.66 -15.10
CA VAL A 193 9.69 -4.05 -14.08
C VAL A 193 9.75 -4.96 -12.85
N LEU A 194 10.91 -4.96 -12.18
CA LEU A 194 11.14 -5.70 -10.94
C LEU A 194 11.53 -4.72 -9.83
N SER A 195 10.74 -4.67 -8.78
CA SER A 195 11.04 -3.97 -7.53
C SER A 195 11.55 -4.97 -6.51
N LYS A 196 12.81 -4.84 -6.07
CA LYS A 196 13.43 -5.73 -5.09
C LYS A 196 13.69 -4.98 -3.79
N ARG A 197 13.27 -5.54 -2.66
CA ARG A 197 13.46 -4.95 -1.33
C ARG A 197 14.94 -4.73 -1.04
N VAL A 198 15.27 -3.58 -0.46
CA VAL A 198 16.61 -3.20 0.01
C VAL A 198 16.63 -2.96 1.51
#